data_AF-A0A956KMJ7-F1
#
_entry.id   AF-A0A956KMJ7-F1
#
_cell.length_a   1.000
_cell.length_b   1.000
_cell.length_c   1.000
_cell.angle_alpha   90.00
_cell.angle_beta   90.00
_cell.angle_gamma   90.00
#
_symmetry.space_group_name_H-M   'P 1'
#
loop_
_entity.id
_entity.type
_entity.pdbx_description
1 polymer ?
#
loop_
_entity_poly.entity_id
_entity_poly.type
_entity_poly.pdbx_seq_one_letter_code
_entity_poly.pdbx_strand_id
1 'polypeptide(L)'
;MPPSVKPPIFKISFESYDDFLVEYGDHLRKGILTLPSGTGLDPGQDVRIKLILPNEKVLYLKGTTRPKGSAAPGVGKADDQIQVQLLAYTPEQTETLEACVSGAIAHETKPVEDEAQGPINLLLVDDSVGVRIELGDALRDRGLRVRVAENGLVAIAAALKRPPDIIL
;
A
#
# COMPACT_ATOMS: atom_id res chain seq x y z
N MET A 1 10.60 -3.54 45.43
CA MET A 1 10.33 -4.21 44.14
C MET A 1 9.64 -3.20 43.23
N PRO A 2 10.26 -2.73 42.14
CA PRO A 2 9.54 -1.90 41.18
C PRO A 2 8.43 -2.73 40.50
N PRO A 3 7.28 -2.12 40.16
CA PRO A 3 6.14 -2.83 39.60
C PRO A 3 6.51 -3.47 38.26
N SER A 4 6.18 -4.75 38.10
CA SER A 4 6.25 -5.45 36.82
C SER A 4 5.19 -4.85 35.89
N VAL A 5 5.56 -3.77 35.20
CA VAL A 5 4.71 -3.16 34.17
C VAL A 5 4.63 -4.15 33.03
N LYS A 6 3.46 -4.77 32.85
CA LYS A 6 3.23 -5.68 31.72
C LYS A 6 3.52 -4.90 30.43
N PRO A 7 4.31 -5.45 29.50
CA PRO A 7 4.65 -4.75 28.27
C PRO A 7 3.36 -4.44 27.49
N PRO A 8 3.17 -3.20 27.01
CA PRO A 8 1.99 -2.84 26.23
C PRO A 8 1.90 -3.68 24.96
N ILE A 9 0.66 -4.03 24.59
CA ILE A 9 0.37 -4.86 23.42
C ILE A 9 -0.23 -3.96 22.33
N PHE A 10 0.43 -3.87 21.19
CA PHE A 10 -0.05 -3.16 20.00
C PHE A 10 -0.66 -4.15 19.02
N LYS A 11 -1.82 -3.80 18.46
CA LYS A 11 -2.48 -4.58 17.41
C LYS A 11 -2.24 -3.88 16.09
N ILE A 12 -1.64 -4.58 15.13
CA ILE A 12 -1.45 -4.12 13.76
C ILE A 12 -2.13 -5.13 12.87
N SER A 13 -3.02 -4.66 12.00
CA SER A 13 -3.73 -5.49 11.02
C SER A 13 -3.51 -4.93 9.64
N PHE A 14 -3.19 -5.81 8.70
CA PHE A 14 -3.13 -5.47 7.29
C PHE A 14 -4.45 -5.91 6.64
N GLU A 15 -5.12 -4.97 5.97
CA GLU A 15 -6.38 -5.22 5.27
C GLU A 15 -6.12 -5.87 3.90
N SER A 16 -5.00 -5.54 3.27
CA SER A 16 -4.56 -6.12 1.99
C SER A 16 -3.21 -6.83 2.10
N TYR A 17 -2.98 -7.74 1.15
CA TYR A 17 -1.67 -8.32 0.89
C TYR A 17 -0.66 -7.27 0.41
N ASP A 18 -1.10 -6.26 -0.35
CA ASP A 18 -0.21 -5.20 -0.86
C ASP A 18 0.34 -4.33 0.27
N ASP A 19 -0.53 -3.90 1.19
CA ASP A 19 -0.13 -3.13 2.38
C ASP A 19 0.87 -3.91 3.25
N PHE A 20 0.62 -5.22 3.39
CA PHE A 20 1.54 -6.11 4.09
C PHE A 20 2.88 -6.25 3.36
N LEU A 21 2.89 -6.41 2.04
CA LEU A 21 4.11 -6.58 1.25
C LEU A 21 5.00 -5.34 1.30
N VAL A 22 4.41 -4.15 1.20
CA VAL A 22 5.11 -2.87 1.35
C VAL A 22 5.76 -2.77 2.73
N GLU A 23 4.97 -2.95 3.79
CA GLU A 23 5.50 -2.85 5.16
C GLU A 23 6.51 -3.98 5.47
N TYR A 24 6.31 -5.16 4.88
CA TYR A 24 7.22 -6.30 5.03
C TYR A 24 8.57 -6.04 4.39
N GLY A 25 8.59 -5.55 3.14
CA GLY A 25 9.82 -5.24 2.41
C GLY A 25 10.60 -4.10 3.03
N ASP A 26 9.90 -3.05 3.49
CA ASP A 26 10.55 -1.84 3.99
C ASP A 26 11.04 -1.98 5.42
N HIS A 27 10.21 -2.54 6.31
CA HIS A 27 10.42 -2.46 7.76
C HIS A 27 10.43 -3.83 8.45
N LEU A 28 9.39 -4.67 8.30
CA LEU A 28 9.30 -5.92 9.08
C LEU A 28 10.44 -6.89 8.75
N ARG A 29 10.88 -7.02 7.49
CA ARG A 29 12.00 -7.91 7.15
C ARG A 29 13.30 -7.52 7.86
N LYS A 30 13.49 -6.23 8.14
CA LYS A 30 14.64 -5.70 8.88
C LYS A 30 14.45 -5.76 10.40
N GLY A 31 13.30 -6.28 10.86
CA GLY A 31 12.92 -6.30 12.26
C GLY A 31 12.66 -4.90 12.80
N ILE A 32 12.20 -3.97 11.97
CA ILE A 32 11.86 -2.61 12.38
C ILE A 32 10.36 -2.44 12.18
N LEU A 33 9.70 -1.75 13.09
CA LEU A 33 8.31 -1.35 12.93
C LEU A 33 8.12 0.09 13.37
N THR A 34 7.33 0.86 12.64
CA THR A 34 7.11 2.27 12.97
C THR A 34 5.71 2.44 13.58
N LEU A 35 5.66 3.00 14.78
CA LEU A 35 4.41 3.31 15.49
C LEU A 35 4.20 4.83 15.57
N PRO A 36 2.96 5.32 15.57
CA PRO A 36 2.69 6.73 15.83
C PRO A 36 3.07 7.12 17.27
N SER A 37 3.68 8.29 17.45
CA SER A 37 4.12 8.87 18.74
C SER A 37 3.04 9.03 19.80
N GLY A 38 1.77 9.08 19.41
CA GLY A 38 0.63 9.15 20.33
C GLY A 38 0.42 7.91 21.20
N THR A 39 1.29 6.90 21.09
CA THR A 39 1.22 5.64 21.85
C THR A 39 1.75 5.74 23.27
N GLY A 40 2.37 6.87 23.66
CA GLY A 40 2.80 7.12 25.05
C GLY A 40 3.89 6.15 25.53
N LEU A 41 4.74 5.68 24.61
CA LEU A 41 5.81 4.74 24.89
C LEU A 41 7.09 5.45 25.28
N ASP A 42 7.71 4.97 26.36
CA ASP A 42 9.03 5.43 26.74
C ASP A 42 10.11 4.79 25.85
N PRO A 43 11.21 5.49 25.56
CA PRO A 43 12.35 4.91 24.86
C PRO A 43 12.98 3.75 25.66
N GLY A 44 13.23 2.61 25.00
CA GLY A 44 13.80 1.42 25.64
C GLY A 44 12.77 0.54 26.35
N GLN A 45 11.47 0.78 26.12
CA GLN A 45 10.38 -0.01 26.67
C GLN A 45 10.14 -1.27 25.83
N ASP A 46 10.01 -2.41 26.49
CA ASP A 46 9.61 -3.65 25.84
C ASP A 46 8.12 -3.58 25.46
N VAL A 47 7.84 -3.88 24.19
CA VAL A 47 6.50 -3.88 23.63
C VAL A 47 6.21 -5.22 22.95
N ARG A 48 4.94 -5.58 22.93
CA ARG A 48 4.46 -6.76 22.21
C ARG A 48 3.60 -6.30 21.06
N ILE A 49 3.84 -6.85 19.88
CA ILE A 49 3.10 -6.52 18.67
C ILE A 49 2.31 -7.76 18.24
N LYS A 50 1.00 -7.64 18.27
CA LYS A 50 0.07 -8.60 17.68
C LYS A 50 -0.16 -8.18 16.23
N LEU A 51 0.59 -8.81 15.32
CA LEU A 51 0.45 -8.65 13.88
C LEU A 51 -0.66 -9.58 13.38
N ILE A 52 -1.63 -9.04 12.67
CA ILE A 52 -2.70 -9.79 12.01
C ILE A 52 -2.44 -9.69 10.53
N LEU A 53 -2.12 -10.84 9.95
CA LEU A 53 -1.83 -11.00 8.54
C LEU A 53 -3.15 -11.07 7.75
N PRO A 54 -3.12 -10.72 6.46
CA PRO A 54 -4.29 -10.77 5.58
C PRO A 54 -4.84 -12.20 5.39
N ASN A 55 -4.04 -13.23 5.67
CA ASN A 55 -4.45 -14.64 5.65
C ASN A 55 -5.13 -15.11 6.97
N GLU A 56 -5.67 -14.18 7.75
CA GLU A 56 -6.25 -14.38 9.10
C GLU A 56 -5.28 -14.95 10.16
N LYS A 57 -4.00 -15.15 9.83
CA LYS A 57 -3.01 -15.60 10.82
C LYS A 57 -2.59 -14.46 11.74
N VAL A 58 -2.31 -14.81 12.98
CA VAL A 58 -1.91 -13.85 14.02
C VAL A 58 -0.52 -14.19 14.53
N LEU A 59 0.39 -13.23 14.45
CA LEU A 59 1.75 -13.34 14.95
C LEU A 59 1.95 -12.42 16.16
N TYR A 60 2.65 -12.92 17.18
CA TYR A 60 3.01 -12.15 18.36
C TYR A 60 4.51 -11.88 18.35
N LEU A 61 4.87 -10.69 17.90
CA LEU A 61 6.24 -10.21 17.84
C LEU A 61 6.57 -9.48 19.15
N LYS A 62 7.83 -9.55 19.55
CA LYS A 62 8.35 -8.80 20.69
C LYS A 62 9.35 -7.80 20.14
N GLY A 63 9.32 -6.58 20.64
CA GLY A 63 10.29 -5.57 20.26
C GLY A 63 10.56 -4.62 21.41
N THR A 64 11.57 -3.79 21.22
CA THR A 64 11.94 -2.75 22.16
C THR A 64 11.88 -1.41 21.43
N THR A 65 11.22 -0.43 22.04
CA THR A 65 11.11 0.91 21.46
C THR A 65 12.48 1.57 21.43
N ARG A 66 12.80 2.21 20.32
CA ARG A 66 13.96 3.06 20.18
C ARG A 66 13.46 4.47 19.89
N PRO A 67 13.91 5.48 20.66
CA PRO A 67 13.72 6.85 20.22
C PRO A 67 14.49 6.99 18.91
N LYS A 68 13.88 7.58 17.88
CA LYS A 68 14.62 7.94 16.67
C LYS A 68 15.58 9.07 17.06
N GLY A 69 16.77 8.68 17.53
CA GLY A 69 17.82 9.59 17.93
C GLY A 69 18.25 10.41 16.72
N SER A 70 17.96 11.71 16.77
CA SER A 70 18.57 12.78 15.98
C SER A 70 18.79 12.45 14.50
N ALA A 71 17.81 12.76 13.66
CA ALA A 71 18.14 13.13 12.29
C ALA A 71 19.19 14.26 12.33
N ALA A 72 20.20 14.15 11.47
CA ALA A 72 21.13 15.24 11.20
C ALA A 72 20.36 16.56 10.96
N PRO A 73 20.90 17.71 11.41
CA PRO A 73 20.22 18.99 11.26
C PRO A 73 20.08 19.31 9.77
N GLY A 74 18.87 19.25 9.23
CA GLY A 74 18.65 19.70 7.85
C GLY A 74 17.45 19.17 7.07
N VAL A 75 16.62 18.25 7.57
CA VAL A 75 15.46 17.78 6.78
C VAL A 75 14.18 17.73 7.62
N GLY A 76 13.31 18.70 7.32
CA GLY A 76 11.84 18.65 7.31
C GLY A 76 11.11 17.76 8.30
N LYS A 77 10.37 18.43 9.20
CA LYS A 77 9.21 17.98 10.00
C LYS A 77 9.44 16.73 10.84
N ALA A 78 9.48 16.94 12.15
CA ALA A 78 9.35 15.92 13.18
C ALA A 78 8.02 15.17 12.98
N ASP A 79 8.06 14.11 12.16
CA ASP A 79 7.04 13.09 12.15
C ASP A 79 7.26 12.31 13.43
N ASP A 80 6.37 12.58 14.38
CA ASP A 80 6.39 12.09 15.74
C ASP A 80 6.06 10.60 15.62
N GLN A 81 7.06 9.77 15.36
CA GLN A 81 6.94 8.33 15.12
C GLN A 81 8.02 7.59 15.90
N ILE A 82 7.61 6.57 16.63
CA ILE A 82 8.45 5.73 17.47
C ILE A 82 8.85 4.50 16.67
N GLN A 83 10.15 4.26 16.52
CA GLN A 83 10.63 3.02 15.92
C GLN A 83 10.68 1.93 16.98
N VAL A 84 10.12 0.77 16.67
CA VAL A 84 10.22 -0.43 17.48
C VAL A 84 11.19 -1.38 16.79
N GLN A 85 12.27 -1.72 17.49
CA GLN A 85 13.18 -2.77 17.06
C GLN A 85 12.60 -4.11 17.51
N LEU A 86 12.10 -4.88 16.56
CA LEU A 86 11.66 -6.25 16.79
C LEU A 86 12.86 -7.15 17.08
N LEU A 87 12.65 -8.10 17.98
CA LEU A 87 13.58 -9.21 18.22
C LEU A 87 13.60 -10.14 17.01
N ALA A 88 14.68 -10.93 16.90
CA ALA A 88 14.81 -11.94 15.86
C ALA A 88 13.60 -12.89 15.89
N TYR A 89 13.03 -13.14 14.70
CA TYR A 89 11.88 -14.00 14.55
C TYR A 89 12.22 -15.44 14.89
N THR A 90 11.28 -16.13 15.53
CA THR A 90 11.38 -17.59 15.67
C THR A 90 11.21 -18.25 14.31
N PRO A 91 11.73 -19.47 14.10
CA PRO A 91 11.54 -20.18 12.83
C PRO A 91 10.07 -20.31 12.43
N GLU A 92 9.18 -20.58 13.39
CA GLU A 92 7.73 -20.63 13.17
C GLU A 92 7.13 -19.28 12.69
N GLN A 93 7.64 -18.16 13.22
CA GLN A 93 7.20 -16.81 12.81
C GLN A 93 7.71 -16.48 11.41
N THR A 94 8.97 -16.79 11.11
CA THR A 94 9.56 -16.61 9.78
C THR A 94 8.82 -17.43 8.74
N GLU A 95 8.57 -18.72 9.01
CA GLU A 95 7.81 -19.60 8.12
C GLU A 95 6.40 -19.05 7.87
N THR A 96 5.74 -18.52 8.91
CA THR A 96 4.41 -17.93 8.76
C THR A 96 4.43 -16.66 7.90
N LEU A 97 5.44 -15.80 8.08
CA LEU A 97 5.63 -14.59 7.28
C LEU A 97 5.93 -14.96 5.81
N GLU A 98 6.85 -15.88 5.57
CA GLU A 98 7.23 -16.35 4.23
C GLU A 98 6.07 -17.05 3.51
N ALA A 99 5.28 -17.85 4.21
CA ALA A 99 4.06 -18.45 3.67
C ALA A 99 3.03 -17.37 3.30
N CYS A 100 2.94 -16.29 4.09
CA CYS A 100 2.05 -15.16 3.79
C CYS A 100 2.52 -14.37 2.58
N VAL A 101 3.83 -14.08 2.48
CA VAL A 101 4.45 -13.42 1.32
C VAL A 101 4.29 -14.28 0.06
N SER A 102 4.53 -15.59 0.15
CA SER A 102 4.34 -16.51 -0.96
C SER A 102 2.88 -16.55 -1.43
N GLY A 103 1.93 -16.51 -0.49
CA GLY A 103 0.50 -16.39 -0.79
C GLY A 103 0.14 -15.05 -1.44
N ALA A 104 0.76 -13.95 -0.99
CA ALA A 104 0.58 -12.61 -1.55
C ALA A 104 1.04 -12.55 -3.02
N ILE A 105 2.26 -13.03 -3.30
CA ILE A 105 2.82 -13.08 -4.65
C ILE A 105 1.94 -13.95 -5.56
N ALA A 106 1.50 -15.12 -5.08
CA ALA A 106 0.58 -15.98 -5.82
C ALA A 106 -0.78 -15.31 -6.07
N HIS A 107 -1.24 -14.42 -5.18
CA HIS A 107 -2.46 -13.65 -5.37
C HIS A 107 -2.29 -12.56 -6.44
N GLU A 108 -1.15 -11.87 -6.49
CA GLU A 108 -0.80 -10.95 -7.59
C GLU A 108 -0.62 -11.68 -8.93
N THR A 109 -0.25 -12.97 -8.90
CA THR A 109 -0.08 -13.78 -10.12
C THR A 109 -1.40 -14.34 -10.67
N LYS A 110 -2.54 -14.15 -9.98
CA LYS A 110 -3.81 -14.25 -10.70
C LYS A 110 -3.83 -13.09 -11.69
N PRO A 111 -3.98 -13.35 -13.00
CA PRO A 111 -4.27 -12.25 -13.90
C PRO A 111 -5.48 -11.56 -13.30
N VAL A 112 -5.33 -10.26 -13.06
CA VAL A 112 -6.44 -9.40 -12.71
C VAL A 112 -7.36 -9.45 -13.93
N GLU A 113 -8.25 -10.43 -13.96
CA GLU A 113 -9.49 -10.30 -14.68
C GLU A 113 -10.17 -9.14 -13.96
N ASP A 114 -10.13 -7.97 -14.61
CA ASP A 114 -10.78 -6.72 -14.27
C ASP A 114 -12.28 -6.94 -14.04
N GLU A 115 -12.66 -7.55 -12.92
CA GLU A 115 -14.04 -7.67 -12.46
C GLU A 115 -14.32 -6.63 -11.38
N ALA A 116 -13.96 -5.36 -11.61
CA ALA A 116 -14.41 -4.27 -10.72
C ALA A 116 -14.39 -2.86 -11.32
N GLN A 117 -14.43 -2.65 -12.63
CA GLN A 117 -14.78 -1.32 -13.16
C GLN A 117 -15.74 -1.48 -14.34
N GLY A 118 -16.94 -0.94 -14.21
CA GLY A 118 -17.79 -0.71 -15.37
C GLY A 118 -16.97 -0.03 -16.48
N PRO A 119 -17.30 -0.26 -17.75
CA PRO A 119 -16.45 0.12 -18.88
C PRO A 119 -15.96 1.57 -18.78
N ILE A 120 -14.64 1.72 -18.64
CA ILE A 120 -13.93 3.00 -18.50
C ILE A 120 -14.30 3.89 -19.68
N ASN A 121 -14.74 5.11 -19.39
CA ASN A 121 -15.14 6.08 -20.40
C ASN A 121 -13.93 6.93 -20.77
N LEU A 122 -13.35 6.64 -21.93
CA LEU A 122 -12.17 7.31 -22.45
C LEU A 122 -12.56 8.35 -23.51
N LEU A 123 -11.96 9.53 -23.44
CA LEU A 123 -12.08 10.57 -24.47
C LEU A 123 -10.75 10.70 -25.22
N LEU A 124 -10.72 10.23 -26.47
CA LEU A 124 -9.55 10.30 -27.33
C LEU A 124 -9.57 11.59 -28.16
N VAL A 125 -8.47 12.34 -28.12
CA VAL A 125 -8.28 13.64 -28.76
C VAL A 125 -6.98 13.61 -29.56
N ASP A 126 -7.09 13.47 -30.87
CA ASP A 126 -5.93 13.50 -31.75
C ASP A 126 -6.24 14.35 -32.98
N ASP A 127 -5.36 15.23 -33.42
CA ASP A 127 -5.66 16.06 -34.60
C ASP A 127 -5.57 15.25 -35.91
N SER A 128 -4.93 14.08 -35.89
CA SER A 128 -4.83 13.14 -37.01
C SER A 128 -6.03 12.20 -37.08
N VAL A 129 -6.72 12.19 -38.22
CA VAL A 129 -7.86 11.29 -38.48
C VAL A 129 -7.43 9.82 -38.48
N GLY A 130 -6.26 9.49 -39.02
CA GLY A 130 -5.79 8.10 -39.09
C GLY A 130 -5.50 7.52 -37.71
N VAL A 131 -4.73 8.24 -36.88
CA VAL A 131 -4.37 7.82 -35.53
C VAL A 131 -5.61 7.66 -34.66
N ARG A 132 -6.54 8.61 -34.77
CA ARG A 132 -7.81 8.59 -34.06
C ARG A 132 -8.67 7.35 -34.36
N ILE A 133 -8.70 6.90 -35.61
CA ILE A 133 -9.46 5.71 -36.01
C ILE A 133 -8.77 4.45 -35.49
N GLU A 134 -7.48 4.27 -35.78
CA GLU A 134 -6.74 3.07 -35.38
C GLU A 134 -6.67 2.90 -33.87
N LEU A 135 -6.36 3.98 -33.15
CA LEU A 135 -6.27 3.96 -31.69
C LEU A 135 -7.66 3.83 -31.05
N GLY A 136 -8.68 4.45 -31.64
CA GLY A 136 -10.06 4.34 -31.18
C GLY A 136 -10.58 2.90 -31.28
N ASP A 137 -10.30 2.22 -32.38
CA ASP A 137 -10.72 0.84 -32.61
C ASP A 137 -9.93 -0.13 -31.72
N ALA A 138 -8.60 0.02 -31.62
CA ALA A 138 -7.77 -0.79 -30.73
C ALA A 138 -8.19 -0.71 -29.26
N LEU A 139 -8.65 0.46 -28.80
CA LEU A 139 -9.12 0.66 -27.43
C LEU A 139 -10.54 0.11 -27.23
N ARG A 140 -11.42 0.18 -28.24
CA ARG A 140 -12.76 -0.45 -28.19
C ARG A 140 -12.69 -1.97 -28.18
N ASP A 141 -11.78 -2.56 -28.96
CA ASP A 141 -11.55 -4.00 -29.00
C ASP A 141 -11.08 -4.55 -27.63
N ARG A 142 -10.45 -3.69 -26.82
CA ARG A 142 -10.07 -3.99 -25.42
C ARG A 142 -11.21 -3.82 -24.41
N GLY A 143 -12.43 -3.52 -24.86
CA GLY A 143 -13.61 -3.37 -24.00
C GLY A 143 -13.81 -1.97 -23.40
N LEU A 144 -13.04 -0.97 -23.83
CA LEU A 144 -13.16 0.41 -23.33
C LEU A 144 -14.28 1.17 -24.06
N ARG A 145 -14.96 2.07 -23.34
CA ARG A 145 -15.94 2.99 -23.96
C ARG A 145 -15.23 4.23 -24.48
N VAL A 146 -14.81 4.17 -25.74
CA VAL A 146 -14.07 5.26 -26.39
C VAL A 146 -15.01 6.24 -27.09
N ARG A 147 -14.98 7.49 -26.61
CA ARG A 147 -15.51 8.67 -27.29
C ARG A 147 -14.37 9.41 -27.94
N VAL A 148 -14.65 10.00 -29.09
CA VAL A 148 -13.63 10.59 -29.94
C VAL A 148 -13.93 12.07 -30.13
N ALA A 149 -12.90 12.91 -30.05
CA ALA A 149 -12.98 14.33 -30.33
C ALA A 149 -12.06 14.71 -31.50
N GLU A 150 -12.51 15.70 -32.27
CA GLU A 150 -11.79 16.14 -33.46
C GLU A 150 -10.52 16.95 -33.15
N ASN A 151 -10.56 17.68 -32.03
CA ASN A 151 -9.53 18.57 -31.54
C ASN A 151 -9.79 18.89 -30.06
N GLY A 152 -8.86 19.61 -29.42
CA GLY A 152 -8.95 19.98 -28.00
C GLY A 152 -10.21 20.78 -27.62
N LEU A 153 -10.73 21.65 -28.48
CA LEU A 153 -11.93 22.43 -28.17
C LEU A 153 -13.19 21.55 -28.14
N VAL A 154 -13.32 20.65 -29.11
CA VAL A 154 -14.40 19.66 -29.15
C VAL A 154 -14.30 18.71 -27.96
N ALA A 155 -13.07 18.34 -27.55
CA ALA A 155 -12.83 17.50 -26.40
C ALA A 155 -13.28 18.15 -25.08
N ILE A 156 -12.93 19.42 -24.86
CA ILE A 156 -13.35 20.16 -23.66
C ILE A 156 -14.88 20.24 -23.59
N ALA A 157 -15.54 20.59 -24.70
CA ALA A 157 -17.00 20.63 -24.75
C ALA A 157 -17.63 19.25 -24.50
N ALA A 158 -17.01 18.19 -25.02
CA ALA A 158 -17.45 16.81 -24.84
C ALA A 158 -17.27 16.31 -23.40
N ALA A 159 -16.20 16.74 -22.72
CA ALA A 159 -15.90 16.42 -21.33
C ALA A 159 -16.83 17.16 -20.35
N LEU A 160 -17.15 18.42 -20.63
CA LEU A 160 -18.10 19.20 -19.82
C LEU A 160 -19.53 18.62 -19.88
N LYS A 161 -19.95 18.09 -21.03
CA LYS A 161 -21.27 17.44 -21.18
C LYS A 161 -21.35 16.09 -20.47
N ARG A 162 -20.25 15.34 -20.51
CA ARG A 162 -20.13 14.01 -19.89
C ARG A 162 -18.66 13.80 -19.51
N PRO A 163 -18.33 13.87 -18.20
CA PRO A 163 -16.95 13.77 -17.73
C PRO A 163 -16.41 12.38 -18.07
N PRO A 164 -15.30 12.29 -18.82
CA PRO A 164 -14.60 11.03 -19.04
C PRO A 164 -13.74 10.69 -17.82
N ASP A 165 -13.41 9.41 -17.68
CA ASP A 165 -12.48 8.93 -16.66
C ASP A 165 -11.03 9.25 -17.06
N ILE A 166 -10.75 9.24 -18.36
CA ILE A 166 -9.42 9.50 -18.95
C ILE A 166 -9.57 10.32 -20.24
N ILE A 167 -8.68 11.29 -20.45
CA ILE A 167 -8.50 12.02 -21.71
C ILE A 167 -7.11 11.71 -22.24
N LEU A 168 -7.02 11.30 -23.51
CA LEU A 168 -5.80 10.92 -24.20
C LEU A 168 -5.60 11.78 -25.44
#